data_AF-A0A967X951-F1
#
_entry.id   AF-A0A967X951-F1
#
_cell.length_a   1.000
_cell.length_b   1.000
_cell.length_c   1.000
_cell.angle_alpha   90.00
_cell.angle_beta   90.00
_cell.angle_gamma   90.00
#
_symmetry.space_group_name_H-M   'P 1'
#
loop_
_entity.id
_entity.type
_entity.pdbx_description
1 polymer ?
#
loop_
_entity_poly.entity_id
_entity_poly.type
_entity_poly.pdbx_seq_one_letter_code
_entity_poly.pdbx_strand_id
1 'polypeptide(L)'
;RTTFSARFACPVSGFTIDEIEPRLFSFNNPFGACPACDGLGTTHYFDPDLVVPDPKRSLYEGAIAPWAKATTPYYRQTLESLARHFGVSMHAPWRELPAKARRAILDGSNGEPITMRYDDGLRAYETTKPFEGVIPNMERRWH
;
A
#
# COMPACT_ATOMS: atom_id res chain seq x y z
N ARG A 1 -32.83 -37.72 -13.52
CA ARG A 1 -33.30 -36.72 -14.52
C ARG A 1 -32.06 -35.94 -14.95
N THR A 2 -31.61 -36.11 -16.18
CA THR A 2 -30.41 -35.42 -16.69
C THR A 2 -30.83 -34.07 -17.26
N THR A 3 -30.25 -32.99 -16.76
CA THR A 3 -30.54 -31.62 -17.20
C THR A 3 -29.55 -31.24 -18.30
N PHE A 4 -30.06 -30.77 -19.44
CA PHE A 4 -29.24 -30.32 -20.58
C PHE A 4 -29.41 -28.81 -20.75
N SER A 5 -28.30 -28.11 -21.03
CA SER A 5 -28.26 -26.67 -21.35
C SER A 5 -27.67 -26.49 -22.75
N ALA A 6 -28.29 -25.65 -23.57
CA ALA A 6 -27.75 -25.23 -24.88
C ALA A 6 -26.83 -24.00 -24.79
N ARG A 7 -26.78 -23.35 -23.62
CA ARG A 7 -25.81 -22.28 -23.31
C ARG A 7 -24.57 -22.91 -22.66
N PHE A 8 -23.39 -22.32 -22.87
CA PHE A 8 -22.15 -22.68 -22.16
C PHE A 8 -22.24 -22.30 -20.68
N ALA A 9 -23.11 -22.98 -19.95
CA ALA A 9 -23.50 -22.68 -18.58
C ALA A 9 -23.29 -23.91 -17.69
N CYS A 10 -22.64 -23.73 -16.54
CA CYS A 10 -22.50 -24.77 -15.54
C CYS A 10 -23.86 -25.01 -14.86
N PRO A 11 -24.43 -26.23 -14.92
CA PRO A 11 -25.75 -26.52 -14.36
C PRO A 11 -25.76 -26.57 -12.82
N VAL A 12 -24.59 -26.55 -12.17
CA VAL A 12 -24.44 -26.60 -10.71
C VAL A 12 -24.27 -25.20 -10.12
N SER A 13 -23.47 -24.34 -10.76
CA SER A 13 -23.13 -23.01 -10.25
C SER A 13 -23.80 -21.85 -10.98
N GLY A 14 -24.43 -22.09 -12.13
CA GLY A 14 -25.02 -21.04 -12.96
C GLY A 14 -24.00 -20.17 -13.71
N PHE A 15 -22.70 -20.46 -13.58
CA PHE A 15 -21.64 -19.76 -14.31
C PHE A 15 -21.84 -19.93 -15.81
N THR A 16 -21.89 -18.83 -16.56
CA THR A 16 -22.08 -18.82 -18.01
C THR A 16 -20.88 -18.20 -18.71
N ILE A 17 -20.47 -18.80 -19.82
CA ILE A 17 -19.49 -18.24 -20.74
C ILE A 17 -20.24 -17.84 -22.01
N ASP A 18 -19.82 -16.73 -22.62
CA ASP A 18 -20.27 -16.37 -23.97
C ASP A 18 -19.77 -17.40 -25.01
N GLU A 19 -20.25 -17.29 -26.24
CA GLU A 19 -19.84 -18.18 -27.32
C GLU A 19 -18.32 -18.15 -27.51
N ILE A 20 -17.69 -19.34 -27.62
CA ILE A 20 -16.24 -19.46 -27.69
C ILE A 20 -15.76 -18.91 -29.04
N GLU A 21 -15.30 -17.66 -29.02
CA GLU A 21 -14.75 -16.97 -30.17
C GLU A 21 -13.25 -16.69 -29.97
N PRO A 22 -12.43 -16.68 -31.05
CA PRO A 22 -10.98 -16.43 -30.94
C PRO A 22 -10.61 -15.15 -30.19
N ARG A 23 -11.46 -14.12 -30.21
CA ARG A 23 -11.24 -12.85 -29.51
C ARG A 23 -11.23 -12.98 -27.98
N LEU A 24 -11.90 -13.99 -27.41
CA LEU A 24 -11.90 -14.26 -25.96
C LEU A 24 -10.53 -14.71 -25.45
N PHE A 25 -9.65 -15.17 -26.34
CA PHE A 25 -8.30 -15.61 -25.99
C PHE A 25 -7.22 -14.57 -26.33
N SER A 26 -7.63 -13.42 -26.88
CA SER A 26 -6.70 -12.34 -27.21
C SER A 26 -6.57 -11.38 -26.03
N PHE A 27 -5.38 -11.32 -25.43
CA PHE A 27 -5.06 -10.32 -24.40
C PHE A 27 -5.02 -8.88 -24.95
N ASN A 28 -4.91 -8.72 -26.27
CA ASN A 28 -5.01 -7.42 -26.95
C ASN A 28 -6.48 -7.03 -27.25
N ASN A 29 -7.45 -7.84 -26.83
CA ASN A 29 -8.86 -7.57 -27.01
C ASN A 29 -9.52 -7.41 -25.63
N PRO A 30 -10.29 -6.34 -25.37
CA PRO A 30 -10.98 -6.15 -24.08
C PRO A 30 -11.85 -7.33 -23.65
N PHE A 31 -12.38 -8.13 -24.59
CA PHE A 31 -13.16 -9.33 -24.30
C PHE A 31 -12.32 -10.51 -23.78
N GLY A 32 -11.02 -10.55 -24.07
CA GLY A 32 -10.09 -11.59 -23.61
C GLY A 32 -9.01 -11.09 -22.64
N ALA A 33 -8.92 -9.78 -22.43
CA ALA A 33 -7.98 -9.16 -21.52
C ALA A 33 -8.40 -9.38 -20.06
N CYS A 34 -7.42 -9.65 -19.19
CA CYS A 34 -7.67 -9.71 -17.75
C CYS A 34 -8.00 -8.29 -17.25
N PRO A 35 -9.16 -8.05 -16.62
CA PRO A 35 -9.59 -6.70 -16.23
C PRO A 35 -8.72 -6.07 -15.13
N ALA A 36 -7.97 -6.88 -14.39
CA ALA A 36 -7.09 -6.39 -13.33
C ALA A 36 -5.77 -5.79 -13.86
N CYS A 37 -5.34 -6.18 -15.06
CA CYS A 37 -4.08 -5.74 -15.66
C CYS A 37 -4.21 -5.31 -17.12
N ASP A 38 -5.45 -5.18 -17.61
CA ASP A 38 -5.80 -4.83 -18.98
C ASP A 38 -5.05 -5.67 -20.05
N GLY A 39 -4.86 -6.96 -19.76
CA GLY A 39 -4.16 -7.89 -20.65
C GLY A 39 -2.63 -7.75 -20.66
N LEU A 40 -2.03 -6.85 -19.88
CA LEU A 40 -0.57 -6.68 -19.78
C LEU A 40 0.12 -7.84 -19.04
N GLY A 41 -0.61 -8.52 -18.15
CA GLY A 41 -0.06 -9.62 -17.34
C GLY A 41 0.83 -9.18 -16.19
N THR A 42 0.99 -7.87 -15.97
CA THR A 42 1.81 -7.28 -14.90
C THR A 42 1.05 -6.19 -14.17
N THR A 43 1.35 -5.98 -12.89
CA THR A 43 0.86 -4.85 -12.09
C THR A 43 2.03 -4.06 -11.53
N HIS A 44 1.87 -2.75 -11.41
CA HIS A 44 2.82 -1.91 -10.71
C HIS A 44 2.52 -1.96 -9.21
N TYR A 45 3.56 -2.11 -8.40
CA TYR A 45 3.49 -2.02 -6.94
C TYR A 45 4.76 -1.37 -6.40
N PHE A 46 4.72 -0.87 -5.17
CA PHE A 46 5.89 -0.32 -4.51
C PHE A 46 6.62 -1.41 -3.71
N ASP A 47 7.87 -1.65 -4.08
CA ASP A 47 8.74 -2.58 -3.38
C ASP A 47 9.22 -1.98 -2.03
N PRO A 48 8.93 -2.61 -0.88
CA PRO A 48 9.38 -2.15 0.43
C PRO A 48 10.90 -1.95 0.53
N ASP A 49 11.70 -2.76 -0.19
CA ASP A 49 13.16 -2.66 -0.18
C ASP A 49 13.64 -1.40 -0.92
N LEU A 50 12.85 -0.88 -1.87
CA LEU A 50 13.09 0.41 -2.51
C LEU A 50 12.58 1.58 -1.67
N VAL A 51 11.57 1.37 -0.83
CA VAL A 51 11.10 2.37 0.14
C VAL A 51 12.11 2.57 1.27
N VAL A 52 12.78 1.50 1.71
CA VAL A 52 13.83 1.52 2.75
C VAL A 52 15.12 0.88 2.24
N PRO A 53 15.88 1.58 1.36
CA PRO A 53 17.03 1.00 0.68
C PRO A 53 18.23 0.74 1.58
N ASP A 54 18.36 1.46 2.70
CA ASP A 54 19.41 1.23 3.69
C ASP A 54 18.81 1.00 5.09
N PRO A 55 18.63 -0.27 5.50
CA PRO A 55 18.12 -0.63 6.82
C PRO A 55 19.02 -0.23 7.99
N LYS A 56 20.25 0.24 7.73
CA LYS A 56 21.18 0.72 8.77
C LYS A 56 20.92 2.17 9.15
N ARG A 57 20.26 2.95 8.28
CA ARG A 57 19.92 4.34 8.57
C ARG A 57 18.75 4.41 9.55
N SER A 58 18.75 5.45 10.35
CA SER A 58 17.65 5.75 11.25
C SER A 58 16.50 6.49 10.56
N LEU A 59 15.34 6.57 11.19
CA LEU A 59 14.20 7.36 10.70
C LEU A 59 14.59 8.85 10.56
N TYR A 60 15.39 9.35 11.51
CA TYR A 60 15.89 10.72 11.50
C TYR A 60 16.84 11.00 10.33
N GLU A 61 17.69 10.04 9.96
CA GLU A 61 18.63 10.17 8.84
C GLU A 61 17.98 9.91 7.47
N GLY A 62 16.67 9.65 7.44
CA GLY A 62 15.92 9.43 6.21
C GLY A 62 15.96 7.99 5.71
N ALA A 63 15.75 7.01 6.60
CA ALA A 63 15.56 5.61 6.21
C ALA A 63 14.39 5.42 5.22
N ILE A 64 13.32 6.20 5.34
CA ILE A 64 12.17 6.19 4.43
C ILE A 64 12.48 7.07 3.22
N ALA A 65 12.98 6.47 2.14
CA ALA A 65 13.51 7.21 0.98
C ALA A 65 12.52 8.20 0.33
N PRO A 66 11.22 7.87 0.15
CA PRO A 66 10.24 8.81 -0.41
C PRO A 66 10.04 10.08 0.43
N TRP A 67 10.31 10.00 1.74
CA TRP A 67 10.09 11.10 2.68
C TRP A 67 11.38 11.80 3.10
N ALA A 68 12.54 11.17 2.90
CA ALA A 68 13.85 11.65 3.33
C ALA A 68 14.24 13.02 2.75
N LYS A 69 13.80 13.33 1.52
CA LYS A 69 14.10 14.60 0.84
C LYS A 69 12.98 15.65 0.94
N ALA A 70 11.93 15.38 1.72
CA ALA A 70 10.82 16.31 1.84
C ALA A 70 11.27 17.58 2.58
N THR A 71 10.97 18.74 2.01
CA THR A 71 11.28 20.05 2.59
C THR A 71 10.34 20.45 3.72
N THR A 72 9.11 19.88 3.72
CA THR A 72 8.12 20.12 4.76
C THR A 72 8.43 19.33 6.04
N PRO A 73 8.27 19.91 7.24
CA PRO A 73 8.45 19.18 8.50
C PRO A 73 7.41 18.09 8.73
N TYR A 74 6.31 18.09 7.95
CA TYR A 74 5.17 17.20 8.10
C TYR A 74 5.57 15.72 8.24
N TYR A 75 6.31 15.15 7.30
CA TYR A 75 6.64 13.71 7.34
C TYR A 75 7.54 13.35 8.50
N ARG A 76 8.48 14.23 8.85
CA ARG A 76 9.33 14.04 10.03
C ARG A 76 8.49 14.04 11.31
N GLN A 77 7.55 14.97 11.45
CA GLN A 77 6.63 15.02 12.60
C GLN A 77 5.71 13.80 12.66
N THR A 78 5.27 13.28 11.51
CA THR A 78 4.55 12.01 11.43
C THR A 78 5.41 10.85 11.96
N LEU A 79 6.66 10.73 11.49
CA LEU A 79 7.59 9.69 11.95
C LEU A 79 7.91 9.82 13.45
N GLU A 80 8.10 11.04 13.95
CA GLU A 80 8.29 11.31 15.38
C GLU A 80 7.07 10.88 16.22
N SER A 81 5.87 11.15 15.72
CA SER A 81 4.62 10.73 16.38
C SER A 81 4.47 9.21 16.40
N LEU A 82 4.79 8.54 15.29
CA LEU A 82 4.82 7.08 15.20
C LEU A 82 5.87 6.47 16.13
N ALA A 83 7.06 7.07 16.17
CA ALA A 83 8.14 6.62 17.03
C ALA A 83 7.74 6.72 18.50
N ARG A 84 7.10 7.82 18.90
CA ARG A 84 6.55 8.01 20.25
C ARG A 84 5.47 6.98 20.58
N HIS A 85 4.54 6.73 19.67
CA HIS A 85 3.45 5.76 19.86
C HIS A 85 3.97 4.35 20.09
N PHE A 86 4.96 3.91 19.31
CA PHE A 86 5.55 2.58 19.44
C PHE A 86 6.69 2.50 20.46
N GLY A 87 7.05 3.60 21.12
CA GLY A 87 8.15 3.63 22.09
C GLY A 87 9.52 3.34 21.47
N VAL A 88 9.74 3.73 20.22
CA VAL A 88 10.99 3.48 19.48
C VAL A 88 11.78 4.77 19.30
N SER A 89 13.10 4.65 19.12
CA SER A 89 13.97 5.80 18.89
C SER A 89 13.96 6.21 17.41
N MET A 90 13.83 7.52 17.16
CA MET A 90 14.02 8.10 15.83
C MET A 90 15.45 7.95 15.30
N HIS A 91 16.42 7.73 16.19
CA HIS A 91 17.85 7.63 15.86
C HIS A 91 18.36 6.19 15.82
N ALA A 92 17.55 5.20 16.19
CA ALA A 92 17.92 3.80 16.04
C ALA A 92 17.91 3.40 14.54
N PRO A 93 18.83 2.54 14.09
CA PRO A 93 18.78 1.92 12.77
C PRO A 93 17.42 1.27 12.48
N TRP A 94 16.90 1.43 11.26
CA TRP A 94 15.61 0.87 10.86
C TRP A 94 15.48 -0.63 11.16
N ARG A 95 16.52 -1.40 10.89
CA ARG A 95 16.58 -2.85 11.16
C ARG A 95 16.43 -3.23 12.63
N GLU A 96 16.70 -2.31 13.55
CA GLU A 96 16.63 -2.52 15.00
C GLU A 96 15.26 -2.17 15.56
N LEU A 97 14.42 -1.46 14.80
CA LEU A 97 13.05 -1.17 15.20
C LEU A 97 12.23 -2.47 15.33
N PRO A 98 11.31 -2.60 16.29
CA PRO A 98 10.41 -3.75 16.37
C PRO A 98 9.64 -3.99 15.06
N ALA A 99 9.41 -5.25 14.71
CA ALA A 99 8.69 -5.61 13.48
C ALA A 99 7.27 -5.02 13.43
N LYS A 100 6.61 -4.81 14.58
CA LYS A 100 5.32 -4.11 14.65
C LYS A 100 5.45 -2.65 14.18
N ALA A 101 6.45 -1.92 14.67
CA ALA A 101 6.68 -0.52 14.30
C ALA A 101 7.05 -0.38 12.81
N ARG A 102 7.95 -1.25 12.30
CA ARG A 102 8.31 -1.24 10.87
C ARG A 102 7.10 -1.46 9.96
N ARG A 103 6.29 -2.49 10.25
CA ARG A 103 5.06 -2.78 9.51
C ARG A 103 4.06 -1.63 9.62
N ALA A 104 3.87 -1.08 10.82
CA ALA A 104 2.96 0.04 10.99
C ALA A 104 3.38 1.30 10.21
N ILE A 105 4.68 1.54 10.08
CA ILE A 105 5.21 2.65 9.28
C ILE A 105 5.00 2.38 7.78
N LEU A 106 5.27 1.17 7.29
CA LEU A 106 5.15 0.85 5.86
C LEU A 106 3.70 0.67 5.42
N ASP A 107 2.95 -0.17 6.13
CA ASP A 107 1.65 -0.69 5.70
C ASP A 107 0.47 -0.02 6.43
N GLY A 108 0.76 0.78 7.46
CA GLY A 108 -0.24 1.49 8.26
C GLY A 108 -0.58 0.80 9.58
N SER A 109 -1.35 1.49 10.41
CA SER A 109 -1.64 1.07 11.79
C SER A 109 -2.77 0.05 11.92
N ASN A 110 -3.31 -0.48 10.81
CA ASN A 110 -4.40 -1.46 10.79
C ASN A 110 -5.61 -1.05 11.66
N GLY A 111 -5.97 0.24 11.61
CA GLY A 111 -7.09 0.79 12.38
C GLY A 111 -6.75 1.21 13.81
N GLU A 112 -5.55 0.92 14.33
CA GLU A 112 -5.07 1.42 15.61
C GLU A 112 -4.92 2.97 15.52
N PRO A 113 -5.69 3.76 16.29
CA PRO A 113 -5.57 5.22 16.21
C PRO A 113 -4.23 5.68 16.80
N ILE A 114 -3.55 6.56 16.08
CA ILE A 114 -2.27 7.13 16.50
C ILE A 114 -2.44 8.64 16.64
N THR A 115 -2.06 9.18 17.79
CA THR A 115 -2.03 10.62 18.02
C THR A 115 -0.80 11.21 17.33
N MET A 116 -1.06 11.98 16.27
CA MET A 116 -0.04 12.70 15.53
C MET A 116 -0.08 14.18 15.90
N ARG A 117 1.08 14.73 16.24
CA ARG A 117 1.23 16.16 16.54
C ARG A 117 1.95 16.84 15.40
N TYR A 118 1.37 17.93 14.92
CA TYR A 118 1.93 18.75 13.86
C TYR A 118 2.13 20.18 14.34
N ASP A 119 3.22 20.80 13.91
CA ASP A 119 3.58 22.19 14.21
C ASP A 119 4.22 22.82 12.97
N ASP A 120 3.54 23.79 12.38
CA ASP A 120 4.03 24.51 11.19
C ASP A 120 4.69 25.87 11.55
N GLY A 121 4.89 26.15 12.84
CA GLY A 121 5.45 27.40 13.37
C GLY A 121 4.43 28.53 13.53
N LEU A 122 3.26 28.44 12.89
CA LEU A 122 2.14 29.36 13.07
C LEU A 122 1.07 28.76 13.98
N ARG A 123 0.84 27.45 13.88
CA ARG A 123 -0.15 26.70 14.64
C ARG A 123 0.37 25.28 14.93
N ALA A 124 0.11 24.83 16.15
CA ALA A 124 0.25 23.44 16.52
C ALA A 124 -1.13 22.79 16.65
N TYR A 125 -1.28 21.58 16.12
CA TYR A 125 -2.50 20.79 16.28
C TYR A 125 -2.19 19.30 16.46
N GLU A 126 -3.09 18.61 17.12
CA GLU A 126 -3.03 17.16 17.31
C GLU A 126 -4.23 16.50 16.62
N THR A 127 -3.98 15.35 16.02
CA THR A 127 -5.03 14.53 15.40
C THR A 127 -4.83 13.08 15.78
N THR A 128 -5.90 12.44 16.23
CA THR A 128 -5.91 11.01 16.56
C THR A 128 -6.71 10.28 15.50
N LYS A 129 -6.01 9.52 14.65
CA LYS A 129 -6.63 8.71 13.59
C LYS A 129 -5.73 7.53 13.22
N PRO A 130 -6.25 6.48 12.59
CA PRO A 130 -5.42 5.45 12.01
C PRO A 130 -4.42 6.04 11.02
N PHE A 131 -3.19 5.56 11.07
CA PHE A 131 -2.14 5.93 10.13
C PHE A 131 -2.23 5.02 8.91
N GLU A 132 -2.26 5.61 7.71
CA GLU A 132 -2.50 4.86 6.46
C GLU A 132 -1.31 4.01 6.03
N GLY A 133 -0.08 4.36 6.42
CA GLY A 133 1.15 3.71 5.94
C GLY A 133 1.86 4.49 4.83
N VAL A 134 3.17 4.32 4.72
CA VAL A 134 3.96 4.94 3.64
C VAL A 134 3.59 4.35 2.28
N ILE A 135 3.46 3.03 2.17
CA ILE A 135 3.17 2.34 0.90
C ILE A 135 1.75 2.69 0.43
N PRO A 136 0.68 2.55 1.25
CA PRO A 136 -0.66 2.95 0.84
C PRO A 136 -0.78 4.44 0.50
N ASN A 137 -0.02 5.32 1.17
CA ASN A 137 0.05 6.74 0.79
C ASN A 137 0.63 6.94 -0.62
N MET A 138 1.66 6.18 -0.99
CA MET A 138 2.27 6.23 -2.32
C MET A 138 1.35 5.63 -3.37
N GLU A 139 0.76 4.45 -3.12
CA GLU A 139 -0.23 3.82 -4.02
C GLU A 139 -1.37 4.79 -4.32
N ARG A 140 -1.94 5.45 -3.32
CA ARG A 140 -3.02 6.43 -3.50
C ARG A 140 -2.61 7.69 -4.27
N ARG A 141 -1.32 8.05 -4.30
CA ARG A 141 -0.83 9.26 -4.98
C ARG A 141 -0.40 9.01 -6.43
N TRP A 142 -0.01 7.79 -6.76
CA TRP A 142 0.53 7.42 -8.07
C TRP A 142 -0.39 6.47 -8.87
N HIS A 143 -1.51 6.02 -8.30
CA HIS A 143 -2.62 5.43 -9.03
C HIS A 143 -3.57 6.47 -9.62
#